data_AF-A0A6G0ICZ0-F1
#
_entry.id   AF-A0A6G0ICZ0-F1
#
_cell.length_a   1.000
_cell.length_b   1.000
_cell.length_c   1.000
_cell.angle_alpha   90.00
_cell.angle_beta   90.00
_cell.angle_gamma   90.00
#
_symmetry.space_group_name_H-M   'P 1'
#
loop_
_entity.id
_entity.type
_entity.pdbx_description
1 polymer ?
#
loop_
_entity_poly.entity_id
_entity_poly.type
_entity_poly.pdbx_seq_one_letter_code
_entity_poly.pdbx_strand_id
1 'polypeptide(L)'
;MAMIENVEQNNEVNAAKSDARTVWIGLYRVPWVWSDKSQSSFTHWQSGRPNNYLNKQFCVAENEQHKWDDVYCEIERPFICHQVSRLRRVVRVKLRTDADISDPAISTQILQKLSAALASQGWTDVNLKWRIEPKKLAEAGVQSKETGGQPNGKGPPGKNN
;
A
#
# COMPACT_ATOMS: atom_id res chain seq x y z
N MET A 1 -8.61 3.44 -0.05
CA MET A 1 -9.98 3.23 0.44
C MET A 1 -10.37 1.78 0.18
N ALA A 2 -11.45 1.28 0.79
CA ALA A 2 -11.82 -0.13 0.70
C ALA A 2 -12.16 -0.57 -0.74
N MET A 3 -11.72 -1.76 -1.10
CA MET A 3 -11.98 -2.38 -2.41
C MET A 3 -12.90 -3.55 -2.17
N ILE A 4 -13.94 -3.66 -2.98
CA ILE A 4 -15.00 -4.65 -2.77
C ILE A 4 -15.17 -5.42 -4.07
N GLU A 5 -14.52 -6.57 -4.13
CA GLU A 5 -14.48 -7.43 -5.30
C GLU A 5 -15.45 -8.61 -5.20
N ASN A 6 -16.03 -8.85 -4.01
CA ASN A 6 -16.95 -9.94 -3.73
C ASN A 6 -17.90 -9.61 -2.56
N VAL A 7 -18.83 -10.52 -2.29
CA VAL A 7 -19.86 -10.36 -1.25
C VAL A 7 -19.27 -10.41 0.16
N GLU A 8 -18.22 -11.20 0.38
CA GLU A 8 -17.56 -11.33 1.67
C GLU A 8 -16.92 -9.99 2.09
N GLN A 9 -16.17 -9.38 1.19
CA GLN A 9 -15.58 -8.06 1.39
C GLN A 9 -16.65 -6.97 1.57
N ASN A 10 -17.78 -7.08 0.86
CA ASN A 10 -18.90 -6.14 1.02
C ASN A 10 -19.46 -6.23 2.45
N ASN A 11 -19.65 -7.44 2.96
CA ASN A 11 -20.12 -7.66 4.32
C ASN A 11 -19.11 -7.17 5.37
N GLU A 12 -17.80 -7.32 5.13
CA GLU A 12 -16.75 -6.77 5.99
C GLU A 12 -16.81 -5.24 6.09
N VAL A 13 -17.07 -4.55 4.96
CA VAL A 13 -17.27 -3.10 4.94
C VAL A 13 -18.49 -2.70 5.75
N ASN A 14 -19.61 -3.43 5.62
CA ASN A 14 -20.80 -3.18 6.44
C ASN A 14 -20.53 -3.34 7.93
N ALA A 15 -19.80 -4.39 8.31
CA ALA A 15 -19.48 -4.66 9.70
C ALA A 15 -18.49 -3.64 10.31
N ALA A 16 -17.61 -3.07 9.49
CA ALA A 16 -16.67 -2.02 9.91
C ALA A 16 -17.35 -0.63 10.05
N LYS A 17 -18.54 -0.47 9.46
CA LYS A 17 -19.33 0.75 9.50
C LYS A 17 -20.11 0.81 10.82
N SER A 18 -20.21 2.01 11.40
CA SER A 18 -21.22 2.26 12.44
C SER A 18 -22.58 2.36 11.77
N ASP A 19 -23.61 1.68 12.31
CA ASP A 19 -24.94 1.49 11.69
C ASP A 19 -25.61 2.76 11.13
N ALA A 20 -25.24 3.95 11.62
CA ALA A 20 -25.83 5.24 11.23
C ALA A 20 -24.89 6.13 10.37
N ARG A 21 -23.93 5.55 9.63
CA ARG A 21 -22.98 6.34 8.82
C ARG A 21 -22.98 5.91 7.36
N THR A 22 -23.08 6.88 6.47
CA THR A 22 -22.67 6.71 5.07
C THR A 22 -21.15 6.90 4.95
N VAL A 23 -20.46 5.95 4.35
CA VAL A 23 -18.99 5.90 4.31
C VAL A 23 -18.46 5.88 2.89
N TRP A 24 -17.32 6.51 2.66
CA TRP A 24 -16.59 6.40 1.39
C TRP A 24 -15.98 5.01 1.22
N ILE A 25 -16.15 4.44 0.02
CA ILE A 25 -15.41 3.25 -0.46
C ILE A 25 -14.48 3.64 -1.62
N GLY A 26 -13.58 2.73 -2.01
CA GLY A 26 -12.49 3.02 -2.94
C GLY A 26 -12.83 2.95 -4.43
N LEU A 27 -14.12 2.88 -4.76
CA LEU A 27 -14.60 2.95 -6.14
C LEU A 27 -14.77 4.41 -6.56
N TYR A 28 -14.16 4.79 -7.68
CA TYR A 28 -14.31 6.11 -8.28
C TYR A 28 -14.27 6.00 -9.81
N ARG A 29 -14.67 7.06 -10.52
CA ARG A 29 -14.89 7.04 -11.98
C ARG A 29 -13.79 7.74 -12.78
N VAL A 30 -13.00 6.96 -13.54
CA VAL A 30 -12.42 7.23 -14.89
C VAL A 30 -12.19 5.90 -15.64
N PRO A 31 -13.12 5.45 -16.51
CA PRO A 31 -13.94 4.21 -16.28
C PRO A 31 -14.12 3.79 -14.81
N TRP A 32 -15.08 2.93 -14.45
CA TRP A 32 -15.13 2.43 -13.06
C TRP A 32 -13.86 1.63 -12.76
N VAL A 33 -12.98 2.21 -11.94
CA VAL A 33 -11.68 1.63 -11.60
C VAL A 33 -11.51 1.76 -10.09
N TRP A 34 -11.12 0.67 -9.43
CA TRP A 34 -10.80 0.67 -8.01
C TRP A 34 -9.51 1.44 -7.73
N SER A 35 -9.33 1.94 -6.51
CA SER A 35 -8.14 2.73 -6.14
C SER A 35 -6.78 2.06 -6.33
N ASP A 36 -6.72 0.73 -6.45
CA ASP A 36 -5.51 -0.04 -6.77
C ASP A 36 -5.36 -0.40 -8.25
N LYS A 37 -6.31 0.00 -9.11
CA LYS A 37 -6.44 -0.33 -10.54
C LYS A 37 -6.89 -1.77 -10.85
N SER A 38 -7.43 -2.50 -9.87
CA SER A 38 -8.10 -3.79 -10.13
C SER A 38 -9.34 -3.62 -11.02
N GLN A 39 -9.71 -4.69 -11.73
CA GLN A 39 -10.90 -4.76 -12.58
C GLN A 39 -11.87 -5.79 -12.01
N SER A 40 -12.68 -5.39 -11.03
CA SER A 40 -13.80 -6.20 -10.54
C SER A 40 -15.13 -5.73 -11.10
N SER A 41 -15.99 -6.68 -11.47
CA SER A 41 -17.37 -6.46 -11.92
C SER A 41 -18.39 -6.52 -10.77
N PHE A 42 -17.95 -6.82 -9.55
CA PHE A 42 -18.83 -6.85 -8.39
C PHE A 42 -19.39 -5.45 -8.11
N THR A 43 -20.70 -5.37 -7.92
CA THR A 43 -21.36 -4.12 -7.55
C THR A 43 -22.47 -4.37 -6.57
N HIS A 44 -22.75 -3.37 -5.73
CA HIS A 44 -23.85 -3.41 -4.79
C HIS A 44 -24.68 -2.11 -4.84
N TRP A 45 -24.91 -1.62 -6.05
CA TRP A 45 -25.63 -0.38 -6.31
C TRP A 45 -27.02 -0.35 -5.70
N GLN A 46 -27.40 0.81 -5.18
CA GLN A 46 -28.77 1.14 -4.92
C GLN A 46 -29.56 1.15 -6.23
N SER A 47 -30.84 0.77 -6.17
CA SER A 47 -31.71 0.80 -7.35
C SER A 47 -31.71 2.20 -7.99
N GLY A 48 -31.50 2.25 -9.31
CA GLY A 48 -31.38 3.50 -10.07
C GLY A 48 -30.00 4.16 -10.05
N ARG A 49 -28.99 3.53 -9.45
CA ARG A 49 -27.60 4.02 -9.41
C ARG A 49 -26.65 3.11 -10.20
N PRO A 50 -25.52 3.63 -10.70
CA PRO A 50 -25.13 5.04 -10.66
C PRO A 50 -25.95 5.89 -11.65
N ASN A 51 -26.25 7.15 -11.32
CA ASN A 51 -27.03 8.04 -12.20
C ASN A 51 -26.28 9.30 -12.66
N ASN A 52 -25.09 9.54 -12.11
CA ASN A 52 -24.18 10.61 -12.46
C ASN A 52 -24.88 11.98 -12.54
N TYR A 53 -25.62 12.34 -11.49
CA TYR A 53 -26.41 13.57 -11.42
C TYR A 53 -25.56 14.80 -11.77
N LEU A 54 -26.06 15.60 -12.72
CA LEU A 54 -25.38 16.77 -13.30
C LEU A 54 -23.97 16.48 -13.87
N ASN A 55 -23.66 15.22 -14.18
CA ASN A 55 -22.35 14.75 -14.63
C ASN A 55 -21.20 15.04 -13.65
N LYS A 56 -21.46 15.00 -12.35
CA LYS A 56 -20.50 15.40 -11.31
C LYS A 56 -20.28 14.36 -10.19
N GLN A 57 -20.94 13.21 -10.26
CA GLN A 57 -20.85 12.19 -9.21
C GLN A 57 -19.82 11.13 -9.60
N PHE A 58 -18.58 11.32 -9.14
CA PHE A 58 -17.43 10.50 -9.54
C PHE A 58 -16.89 9.61 -8.41
N CYS A 59 -17.45 9.71 -7.20
CA CYS A 59 -17.04 8.92 -6.03
C CYS A 59 -18.20 8.07 -5.55
N VAL A 60 -17.91 6.94 -4.89
CA VAL A 60 -18.93 6.00 -4.42
C VAL A 60 -18.92 5.92 -2.91
N ALA A 61 -20.10 6.03 -2.32
CA ALA A 61 -20.31 5.82 -0.90
C ALA A 61 -21.25 4.64 -0.68
N GLU A 62 -21.03 3.92 0.41
CA GLU A 62 -21.99 2.95 0.93
C GLU A 62 -22.88 3.63 1.96
N ASN A 63 -24.20 3.54 1.75
CA ASN A 63 -25.21 4.12 2.62
C ASN A 63 -25.56 3.22 3.82
N GLU A 64 -26.45 3.70 4.67
CA GLU A 64 -26.90 2.99 5.89
C GLU A 64 -27.64 1.69 5.57
N GLN A 65 -28.30 1.60 4.42
CA GLN A 65 -29.00 0.40 3.94
C GLN A 65 -28.05 -0.61 3.25
N HIS A 66 -26.74 -0.42 3.44
CA HIS A 66 -25.71 -1.26 2.85
C HIS A 66 -25.80 -1.31 1.31
N LYS A 67 -26.13 -0.17 0.68
CA LYS A 67 -26.17 0.00 -0.80
C LYS A 67 -25.24 1.10 -1.25
N TRP A 68 -24.75 0.99 -2.49
CA TRP A 68 -23.82 1.95 -3.06
C TRP A 68 -24.55 3.06 -3.82
N ASP A 69 -24.10 4.29 -3.67
CA ASP A 69 -24.56 5.44 -4.43
C ASP A 69 -23.35 6.20 -5.01
N ASP A 70 -23.49 6.70 -6.23
CA ASP A 70 -22.54 7.63 -6.80
C ASP A 70 -22.88 9.05 -6.32
N VAL A 71 -21.88 9.74 -5.80
CA VAL A 71 -22.06 11.03 -5.13
C VAL A 71 -20.91 11.98 -5.47
N TYR A 72 -21.15 13.25 -5.17
CA TYR A 72 -20.16 14.33 -5.29
C TYR A 72 -18.97 14.06 -4.39
N CYS A 73 -17.77 14.04 -4.96
CA CYS A 73 -16.53 13.73 -4.24
C CYS A 73 -16.21 14.77 -3.15
N GLU A 74 -16.77 15.99 -3.24
CA GLU A 74 -16.54 17.07 -2.29
C GLU A 74 -17.29 16.89 -0.96
N ILE A 75 -18.17 15.90 -0.84
CA ILE A 75 -18.94 15.67 0.41
C ILE A 75 -18.02 15.10 1.50
N GLU A 76 -17.98 15.76 2.65
CA GLU A 76 -17.24 15.25 3.80
C GLU A 76 -17.93 14.01 4.39
N ARG A 77 -17.22 12.87 4.42
CA ARG A 77 -17.69 11.63 5.04
C ARG A 77 -16.50 10.85 5.64
N PRO A 78 -16.75 10.03 6.67
CA PRO A 78 -15.80 8.99 7.06
C PRO A 78 -15.54 8.02 5.89
N PHE A 79 -14.38 7.38 5.89
CA PHE A 79 -13.99 6.42 4.85
C PHE A 79 -13.54 5.10 5.48
N ILE A 80 -13.78 3.99 4.78
CA ILE A 80 -13.28 2.68 5.18
C ILE A 80 -11.92 2.41 4.51
N CYS A 81 -10.96 1.97 5.31
CA CYS A 81 -9.67 1.50 4.84
C CYS A 81 -9.70 0.00 4.61
N HIS A 82 -9.01 -0.47 3.58
CA HIS A 82 -8.68 -1.88 3.41
C HIS A 82 -7.19 -2.08 3.68
N GLN A 83 -6.84 -3.07 4.49
CA GLN A 83 -5.46 -3.43 4.77
C GLN A 83 -5.06 -4.61 3.89
N VAL A 84 -4.24 -4.35 2.87
CA VAL A 84 -3.59 -5.42 2.11
C VAL A 84 -2.43 -5.96 2.96
N SER A 85 -2.61 -7.17 3.51
CA SER A 85 -1.53 -7.87 4.20
C SER A 85 -0.49 -8.34 3.19
N ARG A 86 0.52 -7.49 2.93
CA ARG A 86 1.69 -7.90 2.15
C ARG A 86 2.46 -8.93 2.97
N LEU A 87 2.34 -10.21 2.61
CA LEU A 87 3.08 -11.29 3.24
C LEU A 87 4.58 -11.06 3.05
N ARG A 88 5.23 -10.46 4.04
CA ARG A 88 6.68 -10.30 4.06
C ARG A 88 7.30 -11.55 4.67
N ARG A 89 7.58 -12.54 3.83
CA ARG A 89 8.31 -13.74 4.24
C ARG A 89 9.81 -13.50 4.13
N VAL A 90 10.54 -13.76 5.21
CA VAL A 90 12.01 -13.77 5.21
C VAL A 90 12.46 -15.22 5.12
N VAL A 91 13.11 -15.57 4.02
CA VAL A 91 13.75 -16.88 3.86
C VAL A 91 15.22 -16.73 4.23
N ARG A 92 15.67 -17.52 5.22
CA ARG A 92 17.09 -17.61 5.58
C ARG A 92 17.69 -18.78 4.82
N VAL A 93 18.65 -18.49 3.95
CA VAL A 93 19.34 -19.51 3.14
C VAL A 93 20.79 -19.61 3.61
N LYS A 94 21.29 -20.82 3.81
CA LYS A 94 22.72 -21.08 3.95
C LYS A 94 23.25 -21.55 2.60
N LEU A 95 24.16 -20.78 2.02
CA LEU A 95 24.81 -21.10 0.76
C LEU A 95 26.22 -21.62 1.07
N ARG A 96 26.62 -22.71 0.41
CA ARG A 96 28.02 -23.16 0.38
C ARG A 96 28.54 -22.82 -1.01
N THR A 97 29.45 -21.85 -1.08
CA THR A 97 30.03 -21.36 -2.33
C THR A 97 31.38 -20.73 -2.03
N ASP A 98 32.27 -20.80 -3.01
CA ASP A 98 33.59 -20.16 -2.95
C ASP A 98 33.52 -18.70 -3.44
N ALA A 99 32.35 -18.26 -3.91
CA ALA A 99 32.11 -16.92 -4.43
C ALA A 99 31.82 -15.90 -3.30
N ASP A 100 32.22 -14.63 -3.48
CA ASP A 100 31.93 -13.57 -2.51
C ASP A 100 30.46 -13.12 -2.59
N ILE A 101 29.68 -13.62 -1.65
CA ILE A 101 28.26 -13.31 -1.44
C ILE A 101 28.00 -11.82 -1.12
N SER A 102 29.03 -11.07 -0.73
CA SER A 102 28.94 -9.62 -0.49
C SER A 102 28.95 -8.82 -1.78
N ASP A 103 29.38 -9.42 -2.90
CA ASP A 103 29.38 -8.79 -4.22
C ASP A 103 27.93 -8.54 -4.69
N PRO A 104 27.55 -7.29 -5.00
CA PRO A 104 26.26 -6.95 -5.58
C PRO A 104 25.94 -7.73 -6.86
N ALA A 105 26.93 -8.07 -7.68
CA ALA A 105 26.73 -8.83 -8.92
C ALA A 105 26.27 -10.26 -8.63
N ILE A 106 26.85 -10.91 -7.61
CA ILE A 106 26.50 -12.27 -7.21
C ILE A 106 25.09 -12.30 -6.61
N SER A 107 24.80 -11.39 -5.67
CA SER A 107 23.46 -11.31 -5.08
C SER A 107 22.37 -11.00 -6.12
N THR A 108 22.67 -10.15 -7.13
CA THR A 108 21.76 -9.87 -8.24
C THR A 108 21.44 -11.13 -9.05
N GLN A 109 22.44 -11.93 -9.40
CA GLN A 109 22.22 -13.19 -10.12
C GLN A 109 21.38 -14.19 -9.31
N ILE A 110 21.60 -14.26 -8.00
CA ILE A 110 20.80 -15.13 -7.11
C ILE A 110 19.34 -14.66 -7.08
N LEU A 111 19.10 -13.35 -6.90
CA LEU A 111 17.75 -12.78 -6.89
C LEU A 111 17.04 -13.00 -8.23
N GLN A 112 17.75 -12.88 -9.36
CA GLN A 112 17.20 -13.16 -10.69
C GLN A 112 16.78 -14.63 -10.83
N LYS A 113 17.65 -15.58 -10.46
CA LYS A 113 17.31 -17.02 -10.51
C LYS A 113 16.14 -17.36 -9.60
N LEU A 114 16.10 -16.81 -8.39
CA LEU A 114 14.99 -17.02 -7.46
C LEU A 114 13.68 -16.44 -7.99
N SER A 115 13.72 -15.24 -8.57
CA SER A 115 12.56 -14.62 -9.21
C SER A 115 12.03 -15.49 -10.36
N ALA A 116 12.90 -16.04 -11.20
CA ALA A 116 12.50 -16.92 -12.30
C ALA A 116 11.86 -18.22 -11.79
N ALA A 117 12.44 -18.82 -10.73
CA ALA A 117 11.88 -20.01 -10.11
C ALA A 117 10.47 -19.74 -9.51
N LEU A 118 10.29 -18.61 -8.82
CA LEU A 118 8.99 -18.21 -8.26
C LEU A 118 7.95 -17.94 -9.35
N ALA A 119 8.35 -17.25 -10.43
CA ALA A 119 7.47 -17.02 -11.58
C ALA A 119 7.00 -18.34 -12.23
N SER A 120 7.88 -19.34 -12.31
CA SER A 120 7.51 -20.68 -12.82
C SER A 120 6.46 -21.39 -11.96
N GLN A 121 6.33 -20.99 -10.69
CA GLN A 121 5.32 -21.48 -9.75
C GLN A 121 4.08 -20.57 -9.67
N GLY A 122 3.94 -19.59 -10.57
CA GLY A 122 2.79 -18.68 -10.64
C GLY A 122 2.90 -17.44 -9.74
N TRP A 123 4.02 -17.21 -9.06
CA TRP A 123 4.23 -16.05 -8.21
C TRP A 123 4.87 -14.90 -9.00
N THR A 124 4.04 -14.04 -9.60
CA THR A 124 4.49 -12.93 -10.45
C THR A 124 4.58 -11.58 -9.72
N ASP A 125 3.86 -11.41 -8.61
CA ASP A 125 3.91 -10.20 -7.77
C ASP A 125 4.84 -10.39 -6.55
N VAL A 126 6.15 -10.54 -6.80
CA VAL A 126 7.15 -10.73 -5.74
C VAL A 126 8.26 -9.68 -5.83
N ASN A 127 8.47 -8.93 -4.74
CA ASN A 127 9.58 -8.00 -4.58
C ASN A 127 10.70 -8.64 -3.72
N LEU A 128 11.75 -9.14 -4.37
CA LEU A 128 12.88 -9.76 -3.67
C LEU A 128 13.96 -8.72 -3.33
N LYS A 129 14.51 -8.78 -2.10
CA LYS A 129 15.61 -7.93 -1.65
C LYS A 129 16.66 -8.76 -0.92
N TRP A 130 17.92 -8.61 -1.31
CA TRP A 130 19.04 -9.20 -0.60
C TRP A 130 19.29 -8.45 0.71
N ARG A 131 19.59 -9.18 1.79
CA ARG A 131 19.97 -8.60 3.08
C ARG A 131 21.08 -9.45 3.68
N ILE A 132 22.18 -8.79 4.02
CA ILE A 132 23.23 -9.38 4.84
C ILE A 132 22.93 -8.94 6.27
N GLU A 133 22.72 -9.89 7.19
CA GLU A 133 22.57 -9.52 8.60
C GLU A 133 23.87 -8.84 9.07
N PRO A 134 23.80 -7.66 9.71
CA PRO A 134 24.97 -6.99 10.25
C PRO A 134 25.46 -7.76 11.49
N LYS A 135 26.17 -8.86 11.27
CA LYS A 135 26.90 -9.59 12.32
C LYS A 135 28.36 -9.88 11.98
N LYS A 136 28.93 -9.19 10.98
CA LYS A 136 30.37 -9.24 10.65
C LYS A 136 30.95 -7.94 10.06
N LEU A 137 30.32 -6.78 10.30
CA LEU A 137 30.90 -5.47 9.98
C LEU A 137 31.62 -4.83 11.19
N ALA A 138 31.64 -5.51 12.35
CA ALA A 138 32.38 -5.05 13.54
C ALA A 138 33.85 -5.52 13.57
N GLU A 139 34.28 -6.41 12.66
CA GLU A 139 35.66 -6.94 12.63
C GLU A 139 36.49 -6.44 11.44
N ALA A 140 35.93 -5.63 10.55
CA ALA A 140 36.67 -4.91 9.52
C ALA A 140 36.48 -3.41 9.77
N GLY A 141 37.44 -2.80 10.47
CA GLY A 141 37.42 -1.40 10.90
C GLY A 141 37.32 -0.41 9.73
N VAL A 142 36.10 -0.10 9.32
CA VAL A 142 35.80 1.06 8.47
C VAL A 142 34.93 2.01 9.28
N GLN A 143 35.55 3.08 9.77
CA GLN A 143 34.87 4.21 10.40
C GLN A 143 33.87 4.80 9.40
N SER A 144 32.59 4.77 9.77
CA SER A 144 31.57 5.59 9.13
C SER A 144 31.90 7.07 9.40
N LYS A 145 32.36 7.78 8.37
CA LYS A 145 32.33 9.25 8.35
C LYS A 145 30.87 9.68 8.31
N GLU A 146 30.35 10.11 9.45
CA GLU A 146 29.18 10.97 9.49
C GLU A 146 29.61 12.36 9.00
N THR A 147 29.21 12.74 7.79
CA THR A 147 29.23 14.15 7.38
C THR A 147 28.11 14.86 8.13
N GLY A 148 28.51 15.58 9.19
CA GLY A 148 27.62 16.41 9.98
C GLY A 148 26.99 17.54 9.16
N GLY A 149 25.67 17.62 9.24
CA GLY A 149 24.92 18.86 9.01
C GLY A 149 24.74 19.55 10.36
N GLN A 150 25.47 20.64 10.59
CA GLN A 150 25.39 21.43 11.81
C GLN A 150 24.04 22.17 11.90
N PRO A 151 23.43 22.29 13.10
CA PRO A 151 22.24 23.10 13.31
C PRO A 151 22.63 24.57 13.33
N ASN A 152 21.94 25.40 12.55
CA ASN A 152 22.09 26.85 12.68
C ASN A 152 21.39 27.33 13.96
N GLY A 153 22.20 27.94 14.80
CA GLY A 153 21.86 28.42 16.13
C GLY A 153 21.06 29.72 16.15
N LYS A 154 20.51 29.94 17.35
CA LYS A 154 19.89 31.16 17.85
C LYS A 154 20.87 32.33 17.97
N GLY A 155 20.32 33.54 17.87
CA GLY A 155 20.70 34.72 18.67
C GLY A 155 20.61 36.03 17.86
N PRO A 156 20.49 37.23 18.50
CA PRO A 156 20.38 37.54 19.94
C PRO A 156 19.25 38.58 20.25
N PRO A 157 19.15 39.13 21.49
CA PRO A 157 17.96 39.83 22.01
C PRO A 157 18.08 41.37 22.09
N GLY A 158 16.96 42.04 22.42
CA GLY A 158 16.86 43.43 22.92
C GLY A 158 15.93 44.31 22.06
N LYS A 159 15.12 45.25 22.56
CA LYS A 159 14.98 45.90 23.88
C LYS A 159 13.55 46.47 24.01
N ASN A 160 13.15 46.72 25.25
CA ASN A 160 11.95 47.46 25.70
C ASN A 160 11.79 48.83 25.02
N ASN A 161 10.55 49.19 24.69
CA ASN A 161 9.87 50.37 25.25
C ASN A 161 8.35 50.18 25.15
#